data_AF-A0A7L9BKH3-F1
#
_entry.id   AF-A0A7L9BKH3-F1
#
_cell.length_a   1.000
_cell.length_b   1.000
_cell.length_c   1.000
_cell.angle_alpha   90.00
_cell.angle_beta   90.00
_cell.angle_gamma   90.00
#
_symmetry.space_group_name_H-M   'P 1'
#
loop_
_entity.id
_entity.type
_entity.pdbx_description
1 polymer ?
#
loop_
_entity_poly.entity_id
_entity_poly.type
_entity_poly.pdbx_seq_one_letter_code
_entity_poly.pdbx_strand_id
1 'polypeptide(L)'
;MKRPDPALKGEVGPYARTKDRINRQTIALILIPIVLCGAALGLSIYLRVTGRLPPPSADMLFWGAVVSAGVIVVVVPLTTVARLMRASADNRAGMSRALRGVGLEINTKPTKEEKERYFRGFGKDGAIKGAAKGIVWGCEGTVDGSPLRVFRHKHVVNAGTNAAHVVDQQVAATDCPPQWPLLRAWRPGTNLERWLRGVWLIKSVAGEKPTLENETFNEAFAVSCDDMGFAELVLSPEVQARLLTLPAGVWVSLGNGIAAVIAKGEWDATFTERLAREPSALLGMLPEELWSWTPSDVPEIPNENGPT
;
A
#
# COMPACT_ATOMS: atom_id res chain seq x y z
N MET A 1 12.19 -23.58 27.57
CA MET A 1 11.76 -22.30 26.96
C MET A 1 12.96 -21.63 26.30
N LYS A 2 13.08 -21.74 24.97
CA LYS A 2 14.13 -21.06 24.20
C LYS A 2 13.80 -19.56 24.11
N ARG A 3 14.77 -18.70 24.41
CA ARG A 3 14.63 -17.25 24.14
C ARG A 3 14.42 -17.05 22.63
N PRO A 4 13.46 -16.23 22.20
CA PRO A 4 13.27 -15.95 20.78
C PRO A 4 14.49 -15.21 20.23
N ASP A 5 14.87 -15.60 19.02
CA ASP A 5 16.02 -15.10 18.26
C ASP A 5 15.83 -13.60 17.91
N PRO A 6 16.76 -12.71 18.28
CA PRO A 6 16.66 -11.28 17.97
C PRO A 6 16.75 -10.95 16.46
N ALA A 7 17.01 -11.94 15.60
CA ALA A 7 17.05 -11.78 14.14
C ALA A 7 15.66 -11.59 13.48
N LEU A 8 14.55 -11.82 14.20
CA LEU A 8 13.18 -11.57 13.70
C LEU A 8 12.66 -10.16 14.05
N LYS A 9 13.54 -9.15 14.11
CA LYS A 9 13.10 -7.74 14.02
C LYS A 9 12.67 -7.49 12.58
N GLY A 10 11.40 -7.78 12.30
CA GLY A 10 10.77 -7.54 11.01
C GLY A 10 11.20 -6.18 10.47
N GLU A 11 11.69 -6.17 9.23
CA GLU A 11 12.05 -4.95 8.53
C GLU A 11 10.92 -3.95 8.70
N VAL A 12 11.18 -2.91 9.47
CA VAL A 12 10.21 -1.85 9.63
C VAL A 12 10.06 -1.26 8.22
N GLY A 13 8.89 -1.48 7.62
CA GLY A 13 8.64 -1.15 6.23
C GLY A 13 9.06 0.29 5.92
N PRO A 14 9.42 0.60 4.67
CA PRO A 14 10.01 1.89 4.27
C PRO A 14 9.24 3.11 4.81
N TYR A 15 7.93 2.98 5.05
CA TYR A 15 7.09 3.96 5.71
C TYR A 15 7.59 4.44 7.09
N ALA A 16 8.12 3.57 7.94
CA ALA A 16 8.64 3.96 9.25
C ALA A 16 9.94 4.77 9.16
N ARG A 17 10.80 4.46 8.19
CA ARG A 17 12.05 5.21 7.95
C ARG A 17 11.76 6.61 7.40
N THR A 18 10.77 6.74 6.52
CA THR A 18 10.35 8.05 6.00
C THR A 18 9.74 8.93 7.08
N LYS A 19 8.94 8.33 7.98
CA LYS A 19 8.37 9.03 9.14
C LYS A 19 9.46 9.54 10.10
N ASP A 20 10.50 8.74 10.37
CA ASP A 20 11.63 9.13 11.22
C ASP A 20 12.50 10.25 10.61
N ARG A 21 12.72 10.22 9.29
CA ARG A 21 13.51 11.27 8.60
C ARG A 21 12.78 12.61 8.57
N ILE A 22 11.46 12.59 8.34
CA ILE A 22 10.60 13.78 8.45
C ILE A 22 10.62 14.29 9.90
N ASN A 23 10.56 13.41 10.89
CA ASN A 23 10.59 13.81 12.30
C ASN A 23 11.88 14.56 12.69
N ARG A 24 13.06 14.07 12.29
CA ARG A 24 14.33 14.73 12.63
C ARG A 24 14.49 16.10 11.97
N GLN A 25 14.02 16.28 10.74
CA GLN A 25 14.10 17.57 10.05
C GLN A 25 13.06 18.57 10.56
N THR A 26 11.84 18.12 10.91
CA THR A 26 10.82 18.96 11.56
C THR A 26 11.31 19.44 12.93
N ILE A 27 11.97 18.57 13.70
CA ILE A 27 12.62 18.95 14.96
C ILE A 27 13.65 20.05 14.72
N ALA A 28 14.51 19.94 13.71
CA ALA A 28 15.51 20.96 13.42
C ALA A 28 14.90 22.34 13.07
N LEU A 29 13.76 22.39 12.36
CA LEU A 29 13.10 23.66 11.99
C LEU A 29 12.27 24.27 13.09
N ILE A 30 11.87 23.48 14.08
CA ILE A 30 11.27 24.01 15.31
C ILE A 30 12.39 24.53 16.21
N LEU A 31 13.49 23.78 16.32
CA LEU A 31 14.60 24.13 17.20
C LEU A 31 15.41 25.33 16.69
N ILE A 32 15.64 25.52 15.39
CA ILE A 32 16.45 26.65 14.88
C ILE A 32 15.82 28.02 15.23
N PRO A 33 14.52 28.29 14.97
CA PRO A 33 13.88 29.53 15.40
C PRO A 33 13.85 29.69 16.92
N ILE A 34 13.64 28.60 17.67
CA ILE A 34 13.68 28.64 19.14
C ILE A 34 15.07 29.04 19.63
N VAL A 35 16.12 28.46 19.05
CA VAL A 35 17.52 28.76 19.37
C VAL A 35 17.89 30.18 18.96
N LEU A 36 17.45 30.65 17.78
CA LEU A 36 17.69 32.02 17.33
C LEU A 36 16.94 33.04 18.19
N CYS A 37 15.69 32.78 18.56
CA CYS A 37 14.93 33.59 19.51
C CYS A 37 15.60 33.59 20.90
N GLY A 38 16.06 32.43 21.37
CA GLY A 38 16.79 32.29 22.62
C GLY A 38 18.12 33.04 22.61
N ALA A 39 18.86 33.00 21.50
CA ALA A 39 20.11 33.74 21.31
C ALA A 39 19.86 35.25 21.25
N ALA A 40 18.82 35.70 20.56
CA ALA A 40 18.42 37.11 20.52
C ALA A 40 17.98 37.61 21.90
N LEU A 41 17.24 36.79 22.65
CA LEU A 41 16.84 37.08 24.03
C LEU A 41 18.06 37.17 24.96
N GLY A 42 18.99 36.20 24.85
CA GLY A 42 20.23 36.18 25.62
C GLY A 42 21.13 37.37 25.34
N LEU A 43 21.27 37.76 24.06
CA LEU A 43 21.99 38.97 23.66
C LEU A 43 21.32 40.24 24.21
N SER A 44 19.98 40.32 24.15
CA SER A 44 19.24 41.45 24.72
C SER A 44 19.41 41.56 26.24
N ILE A 45 19.43 40.43 26.96
CA ILE A 45 19.67 40.41 28.41
C ILE A 45 21.09 40.87 28.71
N TYR A 46 22.10 40.34 28.00
CA TYR A 46 23.50 40.73 28.17
C TYR A 46 23.74 42.23 27.95
N LEU A 47 23.17 42.79 26.88
CA LEU A 47 23.27 44.23 26.59
C LEU A 47 22.60 45.10 27.67
N ARG A 48 21.59 44.58 28.38
CA ARG A 48 20.95 45.28 29.51
C ARG A 48 21.76 45.21 30.79
N VAL A 49 22.28 44.03 31.12
CA VAL A 49 23.15 43.84 32.31
C VAL A 49 24.39 44.73 32.22
N THR A 50 24.92 44.93 31.00
CA THR A 50 26.07 45.83 30.75
C THR A 50 25.69 47.31 30.66
N GLY A 51 24.43 47.67 30.92
CA GLY A 51 23.95 49.06 30.92
C GLY A 51 23.86 49.71 29.54
N ARG A 52 23.99 48.93 28.45
CA ARG A 52 23.94 49.44 27.07
C ARG A 52 22.53 49.59 26.52
N LEU A 53 21.53 49.02 27.18
CA LEU A 53 20.11 49.15 26.85
C LEU A 53 19.27 49.42 28.09
N PRO A 54 18.21 50.25 27.99
CA PRO A 54 17.24 50.42 29.06
C PRO A 54 16.43 49.12 29.29
N PRO A 55 15.87 48.93 30.50
CA PRO A 55 15.01 47.78 30.79
C PRO A 55 13.77 47.80 29.88
N PRO A 56 13.27 46.62 29.46
CA PRO A 56 12.05 46.56 28.66
C PRO A 56 10.87 47.01 29.53
N SER A 57 9.89 47.67 28.91
CA SER A 57 8.56 47.72 29.52
C SER A 57 7.95 46.32 29.54
N ALA A 58 7.07 46.04 30.50
CA ALA A 58 6.32 44.78 30.56
C ALA A 58 5.54 44.52 29.26
N ASP A 59 5.01 45.59 28.64
CA ASP A 59 4.32 45.54 27.36
C ASP A 59 5.23 45.03 26.23
N MET A 60 6.49 45.45 26.19
CA MET A 60 7.43 45.02 25.15
C MET A 60 7.72 43.52 25.24
N LEU A 61 7.81 42.97 26.46
CA LEU A 61 7.97 41.54 26.67
C LEU A 61 6.70 40.76 26.30
N PHE A 62 5.53 41.27 26.68
CA PHE A 62 4.24 40.66 26.35
C PHE A 62 4.03 40.60 24.83
N TRP A 63 4.18 41.71 24.12
CA TRP A 63 4.04 41.76 22.66
C TRP A 63 5.10 40.91 21.95
N GLY A 64 6.34 40.90 22.46
CA GLY A 64 7.39 40.02 21.93
C GLY A 64 7.03 38.53 22.03
N ALA A 65 6.45 38.11 23.15
CA ALA A 65 5.96 36.74 23.34
C ALA A 65 4.77 36.42 22.43
N VAL A 66 3.79 37.32 22.32
CA VAL A 66 2.60 37.16 21.46
C VAL A 66 2.99 37.04 19.99
N VAL A 67 3.88 37.90 19.49
CA VAL A 67 4.37 37.86 18.10
C VAL A 67 5.14 36.56 17.85
N SER A 68 6.03 36.17 18.76
CA SER A 68 6.81 34.93 18.62
C SER A 68 5.90 33.70 18.59
N ALA A 69 4.90 33.64 19.47
CA ALA A 69 3.91 32.56 19.49
C ALA A 69 3.09 32.54 18.18
N GLY A 70 2.63 33.70 17.70
CA GLY A 70 1.91 33.82 16.44
C GLY A 70 2.73 33.33 15.24
N VAL A 71 4.01 33.69 15.17
CA VAL A 71 4.93 33.22 14.11
C VAL A 71 5.10 31.71 14.16
N ILE A 72 5.31 31.12 15.35
CA ILE A 72 5.48 29.67 15.47
C ILE A 72 4.20 28.92 15.04
N VAL A 73 3.03 29.38 15.51
CA VAL A 73 1.73 28.76 15.21
C VAL A 73 1.38 28.82 13.72
N VAL A 74 1.85 29.83 12.98
CA VAL A 74 1.53 29.98 11.55
C VAL A 74 2.62 29.39 10.65
N VAL A 75 3.89 29.69 10.91
CA VAL A 75 5.00 29.33 10.03
C VAL A 75 5.33 27.83 10.10
N VAL A 76 5.27 27.22 11.28
CA VAL A 76 5.59 25.78 11.42
C VAL A 76 4.58 24.91 10.66
N PRO A 77 3.25 25.08 10.79
CA PRO A 77 2.30 24.32 9.98
C PRO A 77 2.43 24.57 8.48
N LEU A 78 2.58 25.83 8.04
CA LEU A 78 2.72 26.16 6.62
C LEU A 78 3.96 25.52 6.00
N THR A 79 5.10 25.61 6.68
CA THR A 79 6.35 24.98 6.20
C THR A 79 6.27 23.46 6.20
N THR A 80 5.59 22.86 7.18
CA THR A 80 5.34 21.42 7.24
C THR A 80 4.45 20.97 6.07
N VAL A 81 3.34 21.65 5.82
CA VAL A 81 2.43 21.37 4.69
C VAL A 81 3.16 21.52 3.36
N ALA A 82 3.90 22.62 3.15
CA ALA A 82 4.66 22.85 1.92
C ALA A 82 5.68 21.73 1.64
N ARG A 83 6.35 21.22 2.69
CA ARG A 83 7.28 20.09 2.57
C ARG A 83 6.60 18.78 2.25
N LEU A 84 5.47 18.49 2.89
CA LEU A 84 4.66 17.31 2.59
C LEU A 84 4.17 17.34 1.14
N MET A 85 3.76 18.51 0.65
CA MET A 85 3.39 18.69 -0.76
C MET A 85 4.57 18.49 -1.70
N ARG A 86 5.76 19.03 -1.38
CA ARG A 86 6.99 18.82 -2.17
C ARG A 86 7.42 17.35 -2.18
N ALA A 87 7.48 16.70 -1.02
CA ALA A 87 7.82 15.28 -0.92
C ALA A 87 6.82 14.41 -1.69
N SER A 88 5.53 14.74 -1.65
CA SER A 88 4.52 14.06 -2.45
C SER A 88 4.72 14.30 -3.96
N ALA A 89 5.06 15.51 -4.36
CA ALA A 89 5.35 15.85 -5.76
C ALA A 89 6.62 15.14 -6.26
N ASP A 90 7.69 15.14 -5.47
CA ASP A 90 8.96 14.47 -5.77
C ASP A 90 8.77 12.96 -5.87
N ASN A 91 7.99 12.36 -4.96
CA ASN A 91 7.63 10.95 -5.02
C ASN A 91 6.83 10.63 -6.29
N ARG A 92 5.86 11.48 -6.66
CA ARG A 92 5.08 11.31 -7.91
C ARG A 92 5.97 11.43 -9.15
N ALA A 93 6.89 12.39 -9.15
CA ALA A 93 7.84 12.58 -10.25
C ALA A 93 8.85 11.42 -10.36
N GLY A 94 9.31 10.90 -9.22
CA GLY A 94 10.15 9.70 -9.15
C GLY A 94 9.41 8.48 -9.69
N MET A 95 8.18 8.25 -9.23
CA MET A 95 7.32 7.16 -9.67
C MET A 95 7.00 7.26 -11.17
N SER A 96 6.66 8.45 -11.67
CA SER A 96 6.45 8.68 -13.11
C SER A 96 7.68 8.36 -13.93
N ARG A 97 8.89 8.69 -13.45
CA ARG A 97 10.14 8.37 -14.13
C ARG A 97 10.41 6.88 -14.13
N ALA A 98 10.23 6.20 -13.00
CA ALA A 98 10.42 4.76 -12.87
C ALA A 98 9.47 3.98 -13.78
N LEU A 99 8.17 4.34 -13.79
CA LEU A 99 7.16 3.70 -14.64
C LEU A 99 7.43 3.93 -16.14
N ARG A 100 7.88 5.12 -16.53
CA ARG A 100 8.32 5.37 -17.92
C ARG A 100 9.57 4.56 -18.29
N GLY A 101 10.48 4.37 -17.34
CA GLY A 101 11.68 3.54 -17.54
C GLY A 101 11.38 2.08 -17.85
N VAL A 102 10.23 1.57 -17.39
CA VAL A 102 9.72 0.22 -17.74
C VAL A 102 8.78 0.21 -18.94
N GLY A 103 8.59 1.34 -19.64
CA GLY A 103 7.76 1.41 -20.84
C GLY A 103 6.28 1.68 -20.60
N LEU A 104 5.90 2.19 -19.42
CA LEU A 104 4.51 2.55 -19.13
C LEU A 104 4.25 4.06 -19.29
N GLU A 105 3.12 4.39 -19.89
CA GLU A 105 2.66 5.76 -20.06
C GLU A 105 1.73 6.17 -18.91
N ILE A 106 2.16 7.12 -18.10
CA ILE A 106 1.42 7.56 -16.91
C ILE A 106 0.41 8.67 -17.20
N ASN A 107 -0.83 8.42 -16.81
CA ASN A 107 -1.88 9.41 -16.71
C ASN A 107 -2.14 9.76 -15.23
N THR A 108 -1.74 10.98 -14.84
CA THR A 108 -1.88 11.48 -13.46
C THR A 108 -3.29 11.94 -13.12
N LYS A 109 -4.16 12.12 -14.11
CA LYS A 109 -5.55 12.58 -13.97
C LYS A 109 -6.45 11.84 -14.97
N PRO A 110 -6.64 10.52 -14.79
CA PRO A 110 -7.40 9.74 -15.76
C PRO A 110 -8.86 10.17 -15.79
N THR A 111 -9.39 10.22 -17.00
CA THR A 111 -10.82 10.39 -17.32
C THR A 111 -11.64 9.22 -16.76
N LYS A 112 -12.97 9.36 -16.76
CA LYS A 112 -13.85 8.30 -16.24
C LYS A 112 -13.66 7.00 -17.05
N GLU A 113 -13.57 7.12 -18.36
CA GLU A 113 -13.41 6.03 -19.32
C GLU A 113 -12.07 5.31 -19.12
N GLU A 114 -10.99 6.05 -18.90
CA GLU A 114 -9.68 5.46 -18.58
C GLU A 114 -9.69 4.75 -17.23
N LYS A 115 -10.36 5.30 -16.21
CA LYS A 115 -10.49 4.62 -14.92
C LYS A 115 -11.25 3.30 -15.05
N GLU A 116 -12.34 3.28 -15.83
CA GLU A 116 -13.10 2.07 -16.10
C GLU A 116 -12.25 1.05 -16.87
N ARG A 117 -11.43 1.51 -17.82
CA ARG A 117 -10.48 0.66 -18.54
C ARG A 117 -9.44 0.03 -17.61
N TYR A 118 -8.80 0.82 -16.74
CA TYR A 118 -7.86 0.29 -15.75
C TYR A 118 -8.51 -0.75 -14.82
N PHE A 119 -9.76 -0.52 -14.43
CA PHE A 119 -10.50 -1.39 -13.51
C PHE A 119 -11.17 -2.62 -14.17
N ARG A 120 -11.20 -2.70 -15.50
CA ARG A 120 -11.91 -3.75 -16.24
C ARG A 120 -11.39 -5.14 -15.90
N GLY A 121 -12.22 -6.03 -15.36
CA GLY A 121 -11.85 -7.42 -15.02
C GLY A 121 -11.71 -7.66 -13.52
N PHE A 122 -11.68 -6.61 -12.70
CA PHE A 122 -11.73 -6.79 -11.24
C PHE A 122 -13.10 -7.23 -10.70
N GLY A 123 -14.18 -7.21 -11.50
CA GLY A 123 -15.50 -7.75 -11.13
C GLY A 123 -16.18 -7.03 -9.94
N LYS A 124 -17.36 -7.52 -9.52
CA LYS A 124 -18.06 -7.04 -8.31
C LYS A 124 -17.50 -7.67 -7.03
N ASP A 125 -17.07 -8.92 -7.13
CA ASP A 125 -16.48 -9.67 -6.00
C ASP A 125 -15.01 -9.32 -5.76
N GLY A 126 -14.47 -8.39 -6.57
CA GLY A 126 -13.06 -8.05 -6.73
C GLY A 126 -12.23 -7.83 -5.49
N ALA A 127 -10.93 -8.05 -5.64
CA ALA A 127 -9.93 -7.77 -4.61
C ALA A 127 -9.83 -6.27 -4.23
N ILE A 128 -10.47 -5.39 -5.01
CA ILE A 128 -10.45 -3.93 -4.84
C ILE A 128 -11.89 -3.42 -4.68
N LYS A 129 -12.19 -2.78 -3.54
CA LYS A 129 -13.50 -2.20 -3.25
C LYS A 129 -13.63 -0.80 -3.86
N GLY A 130 -14.86 -0.32 -4.07
CA GLY A 130 -15.11 1.09 -4.42
C GLY A 130 -15.04 1.44 -5.92
N ALA A 131 -14.98 0.43 -6.78
CA ALA A 131 -15.01 0.53 -8.25
C ALA A 131 -13.92 1.47 -8.84
N ALA A 132 -14.03 1.75 -10.14
CA ALA A 132 -13.10 2.62 -10.89
C ALA A 132 -12.98 4.05 -10.33
N LYS A 133 -14.00 4.55 -9.60
CA LYS A 133 -14.01 5.92 -9.06
C LYS A 133 -12.83 6.21 -8.13
N GLY A 134 -12.33 5.20 -7.42
CA GLY A 134 -11.20 5.32 -6.49
C GLY A 134 -9.84 5.49 -7.15
N ILE A 135 -9.73 5.36 -8.48
CA ILE A 135 -8.43 5.48 -9.15
C ILE A 135 -7.96 6.93 -9.16
N VAL A 136 -6.75 7.15 -8.62
CA VAL A 136 -6.11 8.46 -8.48
C VAL A 136 -5.23 8.76 -9.69
N TRP A 137 -4.46 7.77 -10.14
CA TRP A 137 -3.64 7.80 -11.34
C TRP A 137 -3.56 6.37 -11.89
N GLY A 138 -3.25 6.24 -13.17
CA GLY A 138 -2.98 4.95 -13.80
C GLY A 138 -1.97 5.09 -14.92
N CYS A 139 -1.43 3.97 -15.36
CA CYS A 139 -0.59 3.86 -16.53
C CYS A 139 -0.86 2.54 -17.23
N GLU A 140 -0.67 2.54 -18.54
CA GLU A 140 -0.79 1.39 -19.42
C GLU A 140 0.48 1.31 -20.28
N GLY A 141 0.80 0.12 -20.77
CA GLY A 141 1.90 -0.10 -21.68
C GLY A 141 2.20 -1.59 -21.81
N THR A 142 3.44 -1.89 -22.20
CA THR A 142 3.89 -3.28 -22.40
C THR A 142 5.15 -3.50 -21.60
N VAL A 143 5.15 -4.54 -20.77
CA VAL A 143 6.32 -4.97 -19.99
C VAL A 143 6.58 -6.43 -20.33
N ASP A 144 7.81 -6.72 -20.76
CA ASP A 144 8.23 -8.09 -21.13
C ASP A 144 7.27 -8.74 -22.15
N GLY A 145 6.78 -7.95 -23.11
CA GLY A 145 5.86 -8.40 -24.18
C GLY A 145 4.39 -8.50 -23.80
N SER A 146 4.04 -8.33 -22.52
CA SER A 146 2.66 -8.43 -22.03
C SER A 146 2.01 -7.07 -21.80
N PRO A 147 0.72 -6.87 -22.15
CA PRO A 147 0.00 -5.66 -21.82
C PRO A 147 -0.15 -5.53 -20.30
N LEU A 148 0.32 -4.42 -19.76
CA LEU A 148 0.33 -4.17 -18.33
C LEU A 148 -0.35 -2.85 -18.02
N ARG A 149 -1.12 -2.85 -16.93
CA ARG A 149 -1.71 -1.67 -16.31
C ARG A 149 -1.28 -1.58 -14.86
N VAL A 150 -0.85 -0.39 -14.46
CA VAL A 150 -0.51 -0.10 -13.06
C VAL A 150 -1.28 1.13 -12.62
N PHE A 151 -1.99 1.06 -11.51
CA PHE A 151 -2.77 2.19 -11.01
C PHE A 151 -2.77 2.25 -9.50
N ARG A 152 -3.05 3.45 -8.98
CA ARG A 152 -3.29 3.67 -7.56
C ARG A 152 -4.76 3.87 -7.30
N HIS A 153 -5.27 3.09 -6.36
CA HIS A 153 -6.66 3.09 -5.94
C HIS A 153 -6.79 3.56 -4.50
N LYS A 154 -7.75 4.45 -4.24
CA LYS A 154 -8.15 4.88 -2.91
C LYS A 154 -9.64 4.68 -2.72
N HIS A 155 -10.04 4.05 -1.64
CA HIS A 155 -11.43 4.03 -1.21
C HIS A 155 -11.55 4.26 0.29
N VAL A 156 -12.72 4.72 0.71
CA VAL A 156 -13.04 4.94 2.12
C VAL A 156 -13.78 3.71 2.64
N VAL A 157 -13.30 3.14 3.74
CA VAL A 157 -14.01 2.13 4.51
C VAL A 157 -14.52 2.81 5.77
N ASN A 158 -15.85 2.87 5.92
CA ASN A 158 -16.47 3.35 7.15
C ASN A 158 -16.38 2.25 8.20
N ALA A 159 -15.58 2.46 9.24
CA ALA A 159 -15.40 1.52 10.34
C ALA A 159 -16.37 1.77 11.52
N GLY A 160 -17.53 2.38 11.25
CA GLY A 160 -18.52 2.76 12.25
C GLY A 160 -18.57 4.28 12.50
N THR A 161 -19.11 4.66 13.66
CA THR A 161 -19.72 5.97 13.91
C THR A 161 -18.78 7.18 13.77
N ASN A 162 -17.46 7.02 13.93
CA ASN A 162 -16.52 8.16 13.95
C ASN A 162 -15.18 7.95 13.23
N ALA A 163 -14.99 6.87 12.46
CA ALA A 163 -13.70 6.60 11.81
C ALA A 163 -13.88 6.13 10.36
N ALA A 164 -13.72 7.06 9.43
CA ALA A 164 -13.52 6.76 8.02
C ALA A 164 -12.04 6.44 7.79
N HIS A 165 -11.71 5.24 7.35
CA HIS A 165 -10.35 4.86 6.97
C HIS A 165 -10.20 4.92 5.46
N VAL A 166 -9.28 5.75 4.96
CA VAL A 166 -8.89 5.72 3.54
C VAL A 166 -7.93 4.55 3.33
N VAL A 167 -8.36 3.55 2.57
CA VAL A 167 -7.51 2.46 2.11
C VAL A 167 -6.84 2.89 0.83
N ASP A 168 -5.51 2.82 0.81
CA ASP A 168 -4.67 3.17 -0.33
C ASP A 168 -4.03 1.89 -0.87
N GLN A 169 -4.10 1.68 -2.18
CA GLN A 169 -3.61 0.48 -2.84
C GLN A 169 -2.88 0.86 -4.13
N GLN A 170 -1.76 0.19 -4.40
CA GLN A 170 -1.14 0.15 -5.72
C GLN A 170 -1.43 -1.21 -6.34
N VAL A 171 -1.78 -1.21 -7.62
CA VAL A 171 -2.22 -2.39 -8.34
C VAL A 171 -1.40 -2.47 -9.62
N ALA A 172 -0.74 -3.59 -9.84
CA ALA A 172 -0.21 -3.96 -11.15
C ALA A 172 -1.01 -5.15 -11.66
N ALA A 173 -1.47 -5.09 -12.90
CA ALA A 173 -2.30 -6.13 -13.49
C ALA A 173 -2.00 -6.33 -14.97
N THR A 174 -2.10 -7.58 -15.39
CA THR A 174 -2.05 -8.03 -16.78
C THR A 174 -3.28 -8.91 -17.03
N ASP A 175 -3.61 -9.10 -18.29
CA ASP A 175 -4.72 -9.97 -18.66
C ASP A 175 -4.33 -11.45 -18.51
N CYS A 176 -5.29 -12.28 -18.13
CA CYS A 176 -5.19 -13.73 -18.12
C CYS A 176 -6.46 -14.32 -18.77
N PRO A 177 -6.57 -15.64 -18.98
CA PRO A 177 -7.78 -16.24 -19.52
C PRO A 177 -9.01 -15.96 -18.62
N PRO A 178 -10.15 -15.54 -19.20
CA PRO A 178 -11.35 -15.18 -18.44
C PRO A 178 -12.02 -16.36 -17.74
N GLN A 179 -11.82 -17.58 -18.23
CA GLN A 179 -12.40 -18.80 -17.67
C GLN A 179 -11.68 -19.32 -16.42
N TRP A 180 -10.54 -18.73 -16.06
CA TRP A 180 -9.80 -19.13 -14.86
C TRP A 180 -10.60 -18.84 -13.59
N PRO A 181 -10.77 -19.84 -12.69
CA PRO A 181 -11.36 -19.65 -11.37
C PRO A 181 -10.66 -18.54 -10.59
N LEU A 182 -11.41 -17.83 -9.75
CA LEU A 182 -10.83 -16.74 -8.96
C LEU A 182 -9.98 -17.32 -7.83
N LEU A 183 -8.68 -17.10 -7.91
CA LEU A 183 -7.71 -17.38 -6.85
C LEU A 183 -7.23 -16.09 -6.18
N ARG A 184 -7.18 -16.09 -4.85
CA ARG A 184 -6.61 -15.00 -4.05
C ARG A 184 -5.64 -15.57 -3.03
N ALA A 185 -4.42 -15.06 -3.05
CA ALA A 185 -3.40 -15.36 -2.06
C ALA A 185 -2.96 -14.07 -1.36
N TRP A 186 -3.26 -13.92 -0.08
CA TRP A 186 -2.92 -12.71 0.67
C TRP A 186 -2.09 -13.00 1.91
N ARG A 187 -1.12 -12.11 2.17
CA ARG A 187 -0.29 -12.13 3.37
C ARG A 187 -0.78 -11.08 4.37
N PRO A 188 -1.40 -11.47 5.50
CA PRO A 188 -1.79 -10.56 6.56
C PRO A 188 -0.61 -9.71 7.03
N GLY A 189 -0.80 -8.40 7.05
CA GLY A 189 0.22 -7.44 7.48
C GLY A 189 0.24 -7.21 8.99
N THR A 190 -0.83 -7.56 9.71
CA THR A 190 -0.94 -7.31 11.16
C THR A 190 -1.30 -8.56 11.96
N ASN A 191 -0.93 -8.59 13.25
CA ASN A 191 -1.34 -9.66 14.17
C ASN A 191 -2.87 -9.76 14.30
N LEU A 192 -3.58 -8.62 14.19
CA LEU A 192 -5.04 -8.60 14.17
C LEU A 192 -5.60 -9.29 12.92
N GLU A 193 -5.05 -9.00 11.74
CA GLU A 193 -5.44 -9.69 10.50
C GLU A 193 -5.10 -11.19 10.57
N ARG A 194 -3.99 -11.57 11.23
CA ARG A 194 -3.65 -12.98 11.48
C ARG A 194 -4.64 -13.66 12.44
N TRP A 195 -5.09 -12.96 13.48
CA TRP A 195 -6.13 -13.46 14.39
C TRP A 195 -7.50 -13.57 13.70
N LEU A 196 -7.89 -12.55 12.94
CA LEU A 196 -9.11 -12.55 12.13
C LEU A 196 -9.09 -13.66 11.07
N ARG A 197 -7.92 -14.09 10.59
CA ARG A 197 -7.78 -15.28 9.74
C ARG A 197 -8.41 -16.50 10.41
N GLY A 198 -8.13 -16.72 11.70
CA GLY A 198 -8.70 -17.84 12.45
C GLY A 198 -10.22 -17.78 12.54
N VAL A 199 -10.79 -16.58 12.67
CA VAL A 199 -12.25 -16.38 12.76
C VAL A 199 -12.93 -16.46 11.39
N TRP A 200 -12.29 -15.96 10.33
CA TRP A 200 -12.84 -15.97 8.97
C TRP A 200 -12.73 -17.34 8.33
N LEU A 201 -11.63 -18.08 8.60
CA LEU A 201 -11.48 -19.50 8.24
C LEU A 201 -12.69 -20.31 8.74
N ILE A 202 -13.14 -20.11 9.98
CA ILE A 202 -14.31 -20.82 10.52
C ILE A 202 -15.60 -20.54 9.72
N LYS A 203 -15.72 -19.36 9.08
CA LYS A 203 -16.89 -19.01 8.26
C LYS A 203 -16.77 -19.40 6.79
N SER A 204 -15.56 -19.58 6.27
CA SER A 204 -15.31 -20.05 4.90
C SER A 204 -15.17 -21.57 4.79
N VAL A 205 -15.23 -22.30 5.92
CA VAL A 205 -15.22 -23.79 6.01
C VAL A 205 -16.58 -24.38 5.58
N ALA A 206 -17.03 -24.02 4.38
CA ALA A 206 -17.81 -24.93 3.56
C ALA A 206 -16.98 -25.49 2.39
N GLY A 207 -15.78 -24.94 2.13
CA GLY A 207 -14.79 -25.48 1.20
C GLY A 207 -13.54 -25.94 1.94
N GLU A 208 -12.99 -27.09 1.56
CA GLU A 208 -11.74 -27.62 2.08
C GLU A 208 -10.58 -26.64 1.80
N LYS A 209 -9.67 -26.48 2.77
CA LYS A 209 -8.49 -25.62 2.58
C LYS A 209 -7.47 -26.35 1.69
N PRO A 210 -6.88 -25.70 0.67
CA PRO A 210 -5.78 -26.30 -0.07
C PRO A 210 -4.64 -26.53 0.89
N THR A 211 -4.31 -27.79 1.14
CA THR A 211 -3.18 -28.16 1.98
C THR A 211 -1.98 -28.30 1.06
N LEU A 212 -1.32 -27.18 0.79
CA LEU A 212 -0.16 -27.13 -0.09
C LEU A 212 1.06 -27.75 0.58
N GLU A 213 2.02 -28.21 -0.21
CA GLU A 213 3.22 -28.92 0.29
C GLU A 213 4.12 -28.05 1.18
N ASN A 214 4.12 -26.72 1.00
CA ASN A 214 5.01 -25.83 1.74
C ASN A 214 4.33 -25.27 3.01
N GLU A 215 4.71 -25.80 4.17
CA GLU A 215 4.22 -25.34 5.48
C GLU A 215 4.48 -23.84 5.71
N THR A 216 5.64 -23.33 5.30
CA THR A 216 6.00 -21.92 5.49
C THR A 216 5.05 -21.00 4.71
N PHE A 217 4.65 -21.41 3.50
CA PHE A 217 3.65 -20.69 2.73
C PHE A 217 2.27 -20.74 3.40
N ASN A 218 1.84 -21.92 3.86
CA ASN A 218 0.55 -22.11 4.53
C ASN A 218 0.42 -21.31 5.84
N GLU A 219 1.53 -21.06 6.54
CA GLU A 219 1.58 -20.18 7.71
C GLU A 219 1.51 -18.70 7.31
N ALA A 220 2.26 -18.31 6.28
CA ALA A 220 2.38 -16.91 5.87
C ALA A 220 1.13 -16.39 5.13
N PHE A 221 0.58 -17.18 4.22
CA PHE A 221 -0.51 -16.79 3.32
C PHE A 221 -1.84 -17.41 3.71
N ALA A 222 -2.91 -16.72 3.35
CA ALA A 222 -4.23 -17.31 3.25
C ALA A 222 -4.61 -17.36 1.77
N VAL A 223 -5.24 -18.47 1.38
CA VAL A 223 -5.64 -18.76 0.00
C VAL A 223 -7.14 -18.95 -0.04
N SER A 224 -7.79 -18.36 -1.03
CA SER A 224 -9.19 -18.57 -1.39
C SER A 224 -9.23 -18.88 -2.87
N CYS A 225 -9.87 -19.96 -3.28
CA CYS A 225 -10.07 -20.30 -4.68
C CYS A 225 -11.44 -20.93 -4.87
N ASP A 226 -12.06 -20.68 -6.02
CA ASP A 226 -13.34 -21.32 -6.39
C ASP A 226 -13.14 -22.78 -6.83
N ASP A 227 -11.93 -23.14 -7.27
CA ASP A 227 -11.55 -24.49 -7.74
C ASP A 227 -10.22 -24.90 -7.12
N MET A 228 -10.22 -26.03 -6.42
CA MET A 228 -9.07 -26.52 -5.67
C MET A 228 -7.98 -27.10 -6.57
N GLY A 229 -8.35 -27.81 -7.64
CA GLY A 229 -7.38 -28.34 -8.61
C GLY A 229 -6.66 -27.22 -9.35
N PHE A 230 -7.39 -26.15 -9.69
CA PHE A 230 -6.78 -24.94 -10.23
C PHE A 230 -5.79 -24.30 -9.24
N ALA A 231 -6.15 -24.23 -7.95
CA ALA A 231 -5.30 -23.65 -6.92
C ALA A 231 -4.00 -24.43 -6.72
N GLU A 232 -4.05 -25.75 -6.72
CA GLU A 232 -2.86 -26.62 -6.59
C GLU A 232 -1.89 -26.44 -7.75
N LEU A 233 -2.39 -26.32 -8.99
CA LEU A 233 -1.55 -26.10 -10.17
C LEU A 233 -0.95 -24.69 -10.20
N VAL A 234 -1.74 -23.66 -9.88
CA VAL A 234 -1.27 -22.27 -9.85
C VAL A 234 -0.25 -22.06 -8.73
N LEU A 235 -0.47 -22.66 -7.57
CA LEU A 235 0.40 -22.54 -6.41
C LEU A 235 1.45 -23.64 -6.40
N SER A 236 2.20 -23.79 -7.50
CA SER A 236 3.39 -24.64 -7.53
C SER A 236 4.43 -24.20 -6.49
N PRO A 237 5.38 -25.07 -6.08
CA PRO A 237 6.43 -24.70 -5.14
C PRO A 237 7.22 -23.44 -5.54
N GLU A 238 7.47 -23.25 -6.84
CA GLU A 238 8.15 -22.08 -7.39
C GLU A 238 7.34 -20.81 -7.19
N VAL A 239 6.03 -20.84 -7.49
CA VAL A 239 5.12 -19.71 -7.28
C VAL A 239 5.02 -19.40 -5.80
N GLN A 240 4.88 -20.41 -4.93
CA GLN A 240 4.85 -20.21 -3.48
C GLN A 240 6.15 -19.56 -2.96
N ALA A 241 7.31 -20.01 -3.43
CA ALA A 241 8.59 -19.42 -3.09
C ALA A 241 8.69 -17.95 -3.56
N ARG A 242 8.21 -17.64 -4.76
CA ARG A 242 8.15 -16.26 -5.27
C ARG A 242 7.25 -15.38 -4.41
N LEU A 243 6.04 -15.85 -4.07
CA LEU A 243 5.10 -15.12 -3.23
C LEU A 243 5.66 -14.82 -1.83
N LEU A 244 6.44 -15.74 -1.25
CA LEU A 244 7.11 -15.52 0.04
C LEU A 244 8.11 -14.35 0.03
N THR A 245 8.67 -14.01 -1.14
CA THR A 245 9.56 -12.84 -1.31
C THR A 245 8.81 -11.51 -1.33
N LEU A 246 7.49 -11.53 -1.49
CA LEU A 246 6.69 -10.30 -1.51
C LEU A 246 6.57 -9.72 -0.09
N PRO A 247 6.67 -8.37 0.05
CA PRO A 247 6.47 -7.73 1.34
C PRO A 247 5.09 -8.00 1.94
N ALA A 248 5.01 -7.89 3.26
CA ALA A 248 3.72 -7.95 3.96
C ALA A 248 2.77 -6.84 3.46
N GLY A 249 1.48 -7.15 3.37
CA GLY A 249 0.48 -6.24 2.80
C GLY A 249 0.40 -6.24 1.28
N VAL A 250 1.17 -7.11 0.61
CA VAL A 250 0.98 -7.47 -0.80
C VAL A 250 0.15 -8.75 -0.89
N TRP A 251 -0.76 -8.80 -1.86
CA TRP A 251 -1.51 -10.00 -2.21
C TRP A 251 -1.66 -10.14 -3.72
N VAL A 252 -2.00 -11.35 -4.14
CA VAL A 252 -2.20 -11.72 -5.54
C VAL A 252 -3.65 -12.11 -5.75
N SER A 253 -4.19 -11.71 -6.90
CA SER A 253 -5.49 -12.12 -7.41
C SER A 253 -5.30 -12.63 -8.83
N LEU A 254 -5.74 -13.84 -9.11
CA LEU A 254 -5.68 -14.48 -10.41
C LEU A 254 -7.07 -14.97 -10.81
N GLY A 255 -7.45 -14.85 -12.08
CA GLY A 255 -8.75 -15.31 -12.59
C GLY A 255 -9.66 -14.17 -13.02
N ASN A 256 -10.84 -14.50 -13.55
CA ASN A 256 -11.79 -13.53 -14.12
C ASN A 256 -11.16 -12.58 -15.16
N GLY A 257 -10.16 -13.07 -15.89
CA GLY A 257 -9.49 -12.31 -16.95
C GLY A 257 -8.35 -11.41 -16.50
N ILE A 258 -7.99 -11.43 -15.21
CA ILE A 258 -6.86 -10.64 -14.68
C ILE A 258 -5.92 -11.49 -13.81
N ALA A 259 -4.63 -11.28 -14.02
CA ALA A 259 -3.58 -11.54 -13.04
C ALA A 259 -3.12 -10.21 -12.42
N ALA A 260 -3.29 -10.05 -11.11
CA ALA A 260 -2.99 -8.80 -10.41
C ALA A 260 -2.16 -9.04 -9.14
N VAL A 261 -1.21 -8.14 -8.91
CA VAL A 261 -0.49 -8.00 -7.65
C VAL A 261 -0.85 -6.65 -7.03
N ILE A 262 -1.37 -6.70 -5.82
CA ILE A 262 -1.97 -5.56 -5.13
C ILE A 262 -1.22 -5.32 -3.84
N ALA A 263 -0.72 -4.10 -3.66
CA ALA A 263 0.04 -3.68 -2.49
C ALA A 263 -0.71 -2.60 -1.71
N LYS A 264 -0.97 -2.82 -0.43
CA LYS A 264 -1.62 -1.84 0.46
C LYS A 264 -0.61 -0.80 0.95
N GLY A 265 -1.03 0.46 0.98
CA GLY A 265 -0.25 1.60 1.47
C GLY A 265 0.42 2.41 0.37
N GLU A 266 1.18 3.42 0.80
CA GLU A 266 2.02 4.22 -0.09
C GLU A 266 3.38 3.56 -0.26
N TRP A 267 3.77 3.34 -1.51
CA TRP A 267 5.06 2.78 -1.87
C TRP A 267 5.89 3.76 -2.69
N ASP A 268 7.21 3.62 -2.60
CA ASP A 268 8.16 4.44 -3.35
C ASP A 268 8.28 4.01 -4.81
N ALA A 269 9.00 4.82 -5.60
CA ALA A 269 9.17 4.59 -7.03
C ALA A 269 9.83 3.24 -7.34
N THR A 270 10.84 2.85 -6.54
CA THR A 270 11.57 1.59 -6.71
C THR A 270 10.67 0.38 -6.49
N PHE A 271 9.82 0.43 -5.46
CA PHE A 271 8.84 -0.62 -5.23
C PHE A 271 7.77 -0.66 -6.33
N THR A 272 7.25 0.49 -6.77
CA THR A 272 6.26 0.54 -7.85
C THR A 272 6.82 -0.05 -9.15
N GLU A 273 8.08 0.21 -9.47
CA GLU A 273 8.77 -0.40 -10.61
C GLU A 273 8.86 -1.92 -10.49
N ARG A 274 9.25 -2.43 -9.31
CA ARG A 274 9.26 -3.87 -9.05
C ARG A 274 7.87 -4.48 -9.17
N LEU A 275 6.87 -3.86 -8.54
CA LEU A 275 5.48 -4.30 -8.54
C LEU A 275 4.93 -4.42 -9.97
N ALA A 276 5.30 -3.50 -10.87
CA ALA A 276 4.86 -3.53 -12.27
C ALA A 276 5.24 -4.84 -12.99
N ARG A 277 6.37 -5.46 -12.63
CA ARG A 277 6.85 -6.70 -13.28
C ARG A 277 6.25 -7.97 -12.69
N GLU A 278 5.71 -7.92 -11.47
CA GLU A 278 5.27 -9.11 -10.76
C GLU A 278 4.14 -9.88 -11.46
N PRO A 279 3.08 -9.24 -12.03
CA PRO A 279 2.02 -10.00 -12.69
C PRO A 279 2.51 -10.85 -13.87
N SER A 280 3.34 -10.27 -14.74
CA SER A 280 3.92 -10.99 -15.89
C SER A 280 4.91 -12.07 -15.44
N ALA A 281 5.73 -11.78 -14.41
CA ALA A 281 6.63 -12.77 -13.84
C ALA A 281 5.88 -13.97 -13.26
N LEU A 282 4.76 -13.72 -12.54
CA LEU A 282 3.92 -14.80 -12.01
C LEU A 282 3.28 -15.62 -13.12
N LEU A 283 2.74 -14.99 -14.17
CA LEU A 283 2.18 -15.71 -15.32
C LEU A 283 3.23 -16.56 -16.05
N GLY A 284 4.46 -16.07 -16.17
CA GLY A 284 5.56 -16.82 -16.79
C GLY A 284 6.05 -18.01 -15.98
N MET A 285 5.62 -18.16 -14.72
CA MET A 285 5.92 -19.31 -13.87
C MET A 285 4.82 -20.38 -13.93
N LEU A 286 3.68 -20.08 -14.54
CA LEU A 286 2.55 -21.00 -14.61
C LEU A 286 2.76 -22.04 -15.71
N PRO A 287 2.38 -23.31 -15.48
CA PRO A 287 2.41 -24.35 -16.50
C PRO A 287 1.54 -23.99 -17.72
N GLU A 288 1.96 -24.40 -18.92
CA GLU A 288 1.27 -24.04 -20.17
C GLU A 288 -0.15 -24.62 -20.25
N GLU A 289 -0.37 -25.75 -19.60
CA GLU A 289 -1.65 -26.47 -19.56
C GLU A 289 -2.76 -25.63 -18.90
N LEU A 290 -2.39 -24.70 -18.00
CA LEU A 290 -3.35 -23.79 -17.38
C LEU A 290 -3.99 -22.85 -18.40
N TRP A 291 -3.33 -22.48 -19.50
CA TRP A 291 -3.93 -21.60 -20.51
C TRP A 291 -5.15 -22.21 -21.19
N SER A 292 -5.20 -23.54 -21.25
CA SER A 292 -6.33 -24.33 -21.70
C SER A 292 -7.25 -24.82 -20.57
N TRP A 293 -7.05 -24.36 -19.33
CA TRP A 293 -7.86 -24.80 -18.19
C TRP A 293 -9.34 -24.53 -18.47
N THR A 294 -10.11 -25.60 -18.44
CA THR A 294 -11.56 -25.58 -18.33
C THR A 294 -11.89 -26.01 -16.92
N PRO A 295 -12.80 -25.30 -16.21
CA PRO A 295 -13.34 -25.81 -14.96
C PRO A 295 -13.73 -27.28 -15.19
N SER A 296 -13.18 -28.18 -14.40
CA SER A 296 -13.63 -29.57 -14.45
C SER A 296 -15.13 -29.52 -14.20
N ASP A 297 -15.94 -30.26 -14.98
CA ASP A 297 -17.38 -30.37 -14.73
C ASP A 297 -17.56 -30.92 -13.31
N VAL A 298 -17.59 -30.03 -12.32
CA VAL A 298 -17.94 -30.37 -10.96
C VAL A 298 -19.39 -30.82 -11.11
N PRO A 299 -19.71 -32.10 -10.87
CA PRO A 299 -21.08 -32.55 -10.97
C PRO A 299 -21.90 -31.61 -10.11
N GLU A 300 -22.89 -30.94 -10.69
CA GLU A 300 -23.87 -30.15 -9.93
C GLU A 300 -24.33 -31.07 -8.81
N ILE A 301 -23.91 -30.80 -7.57
CA ILE A 301 -24.43 -31.51 -6.42
C ILE A 301 -25.92 -31.15 -6.46
N PRO A 302 -26.82 -32.12 -6.73
CA PRO A 302 -28.24 -31.82 -6.84
C PRO A 302 -28.62 -31.07 -5.58
N ASN A 303 -29.18 -29.88 -5.74
CA ASN A 303 -29.61 -29.09 -4.60
C ASN A 303 -30.76 -29.86 -3.92
N GLU A 304 -30.43 -30.69 -2.93
CA GLU A 304 -31.41 -31.52 -2.19
C GLU A 304 -32.42 -30.65 -1.43
N ASN A 305 -32.17 -29.34 -1.32
CA ASN A 305 -33.14 -28.37 -0.87
C ASN A 305 -33.94 -27.86 -2.08
N GLY A 306 -34.90 -28.68 -2.51
CA GLY A 306 -35.94 -28.26 -3.45
C GLY A 306 -36.69 -27.01 -2.95
N PRO A 307 -37.36 -26.28 -3.86
CA PRO A 307 -38.11 -25.08 -3.50
C PRO A 307 -39.21 -25.42 -2.48
N THR A 308 -39.11 -24.88 -1.27
CA THR A 308 -40.25 -24.76 -0.33
C THR A 308 -41.08 -23.54 -0.65
#